data_AF-A0A947S360-F1
#
_entry.id   AF-A0A947S360-F1
#
_cell.length_a   1.000
_cell.length_b   1.000
_cell.length_c   1.000
_cell.angle_alpha   90.00
_cell.angle_beta   90.00
_cell.angle_gamma   90.00
#
_symmetry.space_group_name_H-M   'P 1'
#
loop_
_entity.id
_entity.type
_entity.pdbx_description
1 polymer ?
#
loop_
_entity_poly.entity_id
_entity_poly.type
_entity_poly.pdbx_seq_one_letter_code
_entity_poly.pdbx_strand_id
1 'polypeptide(L)'
;MKLKTTGQENCRLSSKPRPYWRINAKWITGILLFFVLGLTLLFYNLVQITSEQPAVEAVTTALALSFSPQGLDNETDVNLFIQQLRKSPDGRLQPIPGLKIIVEESAIAGLSPREMRLYLFRQIAEPLYWQGPEGVIALADDSAMQQKLTEGIGPISIITLKTHQTFNKIFIVLLIISLALFLPLVFFSNRFGRLASPGFIILAASLPGTVIFNFISIILQSNDINQPPIEAGGLSGMIGYIAANALPPIVSIIARNYLFFSILGLGLILLAVAGKIIWRLCQRKADQKVNIKPSTQA
;
A
#
# COMPACT_ATOMS: atom_id res chain seq x y z
N MET A 1 33.81 -66.93 -28.15
CA MET A 1 34.16 -66.35 -26.83
C MET A 1 33.37 -65.05 -26.67
N LYS A 2 32.25 -65.07 -25.94
CA LYS A 2 31.32 -63.93 -25.78
C LYS A 2 31.65 -63.22 -24.45
N LEU A 3 32.24 -62.03 -24.52
CA LEU A 3 32.47 -61.20 -23.34
C LEU A 3 31.13 -60.66 -22.84
N LYS A 4 30.74 -61.09 -21.65
CA LYS A 4 29.49 -60.77 -20.97
C LYS A 4 29.67 -59.40 -20.31
N THR A 5 29.24 -58.32 -20.96
CA THR A 5 29.20 -56.96 -20.39
C THR A 5 28.23 -56.91 -19.20
N THR A 6 28.73 -57.17 -17.99
CA THR A 6 27.95 -57.35 -16.75
C THR A 6 27.97 -56.09 -15.85
N GLY A 7 27.98 -54.89 -16.43
CA GLY A 7 28.38 -53.69 -15.68
C GLY A 7 27.61 -52.39 -15.92
N GLN A 8 26.32 -52.41 -16.29
CA GLN A 8 25.60 -51.14 -16.53
C GLN A 8 24.12 -51.07 -16.07
N GLU A 9 23.58 -52.07 -15.37
CA GLU A 9 22.14 -52.08 -15.02
C GLU A 9 21.78 -51.46 -13.64
N ASN A 10 22.77 -51.12 -12.80
CA ASN A 10 22.48 -50.76 -11.39
C ASN A 10 22.23 -49.27 -11.08
N CYS A 11 22.16 -48.38 -12.08
CA CYS A 11 21.90 -46.94 -11.85
C CYS A 11 20.52 -46.46 -12.33
N ARG A 12 19.53 -47.36 -12.49
CA ARG A 12 18.12 -46.95 -12.59
C ARG A 12 17.43 -47.22 -11.26
N LEU A 13 17.76 -46.43 -10.25
CA LEU A 13 16.90 -46.30 -9.06
C LEU A 13 15.51 -45.88 -9.57
N SER A 14 14.58 -46.84 -9.62
CA SER A 14 13.21 -46.59 -10.02
C SER A 14 12.67 -45.50 -9.11
N SER A 15 12.43 -44.32 -9.68
CA SER A 15 11.89 -43.22 -8.89
C SER A 15 10.50 -43.66 -8.47
N LYS A 16 10.32 -44.03 -7.19
CA LYS A 16 9.00 -44.38 -6.66
C LYS A 16 8.01 -43.28 -7.09
N PRO A 17 6.91 -43.63 -7.78
CA PRO A 17 5.95 -42.64 -8.23
C PRO A 17 5.47 -41.85 -7.01
N ARG A 18 5.50 -40.52 -7.13
CA ARG A 18 5.09 -39.65 -6.02
C ARG A 18 3.61 -39.87 -5.75
N PRO A 19 3.19 -39.89 -4.48
CA PRO A 19 1.78 -40.03 -4.19
C PRO A 19 1.03 -38.78 -4.65
N TYR A 20 -0.06 -38.99 -5.41
CA TYR A 20 -0.85 -37.93 -6.05
C TYR A 20 -1.38 -36.88 -5.05
N TRP A 21 -1.65 -37.28 -3.80
CA TRP A 21 -2.15 -36.36 -2.76
C TRP A 21 -1.22 -35.16 -2.52
N ARG A 22 0.10 -35.32 -2.68
CA ARG A 22 1.06 -34.21 -2.49
C ARG A 22 0.89 -33.12 -3.55
N ILE A 23 0.55 -33.50 -4.77
CA ILE A 23 0.32 -32.56 -5.87
C ILE A 23 -0.95 -31.76 -5.57
N ASN A 24 -2.02 -32.44 -5.15
CA ASN A 24 -3.29 -31.80 -4.80
C ASN A 24 -3.14 -30.85 -3.60
N ALA A 25 -2.45 -31.29 -2.53
CA ALA A 25 -2.18 -30.46 -1.35
C ALA A 25 -1.45 -29.16 -1.73
N LYS A 26 -0.42 -29.27 -2.59
CA LYS A 26 0.31 -28.09 -3.08
C LYS A 26 -0.61 -27.08 -3.79
N TRP A 27 -1.49 -27.55 -4.68
CA TRP A 27 -2.41 -26.69 -5.42
C TRP A 27 -3.43 -26.02 -4.51
N ILE A 28 -4.04 -26.80 -3.60
CA ILE A 28 -5.02 -26.28 -2.63
C ILE A 28 -4.36 -25.21 -1.76
N THR A 29 -3.17 -25.48 -1.20
CA THR A 29 -2.42 -24.51 -0.40
C THR A 29 -2.05 -23.27 -1.23
N GLY A 30 -1.63 -23.44 -2.49
CA GLY A 30 -1.28 -22.32 -3.37
C GLY A 30 -2.46 -21.41 -3.69
N ILE A 31 -3.63 -21.98 -4.01
CA ILE A 31 -4.86 -21.22 -4.28
C ILE A 31 -5.33 -20.49 -3.03
N LEU A 32 -5.36 -21.17 -1.88
CA LEU A 32 -5.76 -20.55 -0.62
C LEU A 32 -4.79 -19.42 -0.24
N LEU A 33 -3.48 -19.66 -0.38
CA LEU A 33 -2.46 -18.64 -0.13
C LEU A 33 -2.63 -17.44 -1.06
N PHE A 34 -2.94 -17.63 -2.34
CA PHE A 34 -3.17 -16.53 -3.28
C PHE A 34 -4.25 -15.56 -2.78
N PHE A 35 -5.41 -16.09 -2.37
CA PHE A 35 -6.51 -15.24 -1.87
C PHE A 35 -6.17 -14.59 -0.53
N VAL A 36 -5.64 -15.35 0.43
CA VAL A 36 -5.29 -14.81 1.76
C VAL A 36 -4.17 -13.78 1.66
N LEU A 37 -3.16 -14.02 0.80
CA LEU A 37 -2.08 -13.06 0.56
C LEU A 37 -2.61 -11.80 -0.13
N GLY A 38 -3.52 -11.92 -1.10
CA GLY A 38 -4.17 -10.76 -1.72
C GLY A 38 -4.88 -9.87 -0.70
N LEU A 39 -5.65 -10.47 0.22
CA LEU A 39 -6.27 -9.76 1.33
C LEU A 39 -5.23 -9.18 2.30
N THR A 40 -4.17 -9.92 2.61
CA THR A 40 -3.08 -9.44 3.47
C THR A 40 -2.43 -8.19 2.89
N LEU A 41 -2.15 -8.17 1.58
CA LEU A 41 -1.59 -7.02 0.88
C LEU A 41 -2.56 -5.83 0.86
N LEU A 42 -3.86 -6.08 0.68
CA LEU A 42 -4.88 -5.04 0.76
C LEU A 42 -4.88 -4.39 2.15
N PHE A 43 -4.99 -5.19 3.22
CA PHE A 43 -4.99 -4.68 4.59
C PHE A 43 -3.66 -4.04 4.99
N TYR A 44 -2.53 -4.55 4.50
CA TYR A 44 -1.23 -3.90 4.67
C TYR A 44 -1.26 -2.46 4.13
N ASN A 45 -1.79 -2.26 2.93
CA ASN A 45 -1.93 -0.92 2.36
C ASN A 45 -2.92 -0.05 3.14
N LEU A 46 -4.05 -0.59 3.58
CA LEU A 46 -5.00 0.14 4.42
C LEU A 46 -4.36 0.61 5.74
N VAL A 47 -3.54 -0.23 6.37
CA VAL A 47 -2.78 0.14 7.58
C VAL A 47 -1.80 1.29 7.29
N GLN A 48 -1.08 1.25 6.16
CA GLN A 48 -0.15 2.32 5.79
C GLN A 48 -0.87 3.65 5.54
N ILE A 49 -2.00 3.63 4.85
CA ILE A 49 -2.77 4.85 4.52
C ILE A 49 -3.46 5.44 5.75
N THR A 50 -3.89 4.58 6.68
CA THR A 50 -4.53 5.01 7.93
C THR A 50 -3.55 5.28 9.05
N SER A 51 -2.23 5.19 8.79
CA SER A 51 -1.23 5.66 9.75
C SER A 51 -1.36 7.17 9.94
N GLU A 52 -1.01 7.65 11.14
CA GLU A 52 -1.30 9.01 11.58
C GLU A 52 -0.93 10.09 10.57
N GLN A 53 0.32 10.11 10.12
CA GLN A 53 0.81 11.17 9.25
C GLN A 53 0.08 11.19 7.87
N PRO A 54 0.06 10.11 7.06
CA PRO A 54 -0.68 10.09 5.80
C PRO A 54 -2.18 10.36 5.97
N ALA A 55 -2.79 9.84 7.03
CA ALA A 55 -4.20 10.04 7.32
C ALA A 55 -4.54 11.51 7.61
N VAL A 56 -3.80 12.12 8.55
CA VAL A 56 -3.99 13.52 8.93
C VAL A 56 -3.70 14.44 7.75
N GLU A 57 -2.62 14.21 7.00
CA GLU A 57 -2.27 15.00 5.82
C GLU A 57 -3.35 14.92 4.73
N ALA A 58 -3.85 13.72 4.42
CA ALA A 58 -4.89 13.52 3.42
C ALA A 58 -6.21 14.19 3.81
N VAL A 59 -6.63 14.04 5.07
CA VAL A 59 -7.85 14.68 5.60
C VAL A 59 -7.69 16.20 5.61
N THR A 60 -6.55 16.70 6.11
CA THR A 60 -6.22 18.13 6.12
C THR A 60 -6.31 18.72 4.73
N THR A 61 -5.69 18.06 3.74
CA THR A 61 -5.68 18.50 2.34
C THR A 61 -7.10 18.47 1.76
N ALA A 62 -7.85 17.39 1.97
CA ALA A 62 -9.21 17.26 1.47
C ALA A 62 -10.16 18.32 2.06
N LEU A 63 -10.07 18.59 3.36
CA LEU A 63 -10.82 19.66 4.02
C LEU A 63 -10.40 21.03 3.47
N ALA A 64 -9.10 21.32 3.41
CA ALA A 64 -8.61 22.60 2.93
C ALA A 64 -9.06 22.91 1.49
N LEU A 65 -9.02 21.91 0.60
CA LEU A 65 -9.51 22.04 -0.78
C LEU A 65 -11.03 22.23 -0.84
N SER A 66 -11.78 21.59 0.05
CA SER A 66 -13.24 21.70 0.09
C SER A 66 -13.73 23.09 0.51
N PHE A 67 -12.95 23.77 1.35
CA PHE A 67 -13.26 25.12 1.84
C PHE A 67 -12.49 26.23 1.10
N SER A 68 -11.64 25.89 0.13
CA SER A 68 -10.84 26.85 -0.64
C SER A 68 -11.18 26.78 -2.13
N PRO A 69 -12.34 27.33 -2.56
CA PRO A 69 -12.80 27.21 -3.94
C PRO A 69 -11.84 27.84 -4.96
N GLN A 70 -11.08 28.86 -4.55
CA GLN A 70 -10.06 29.53 -5.38
C GLN A 70 -8.68 28.83 -5.32
N GLY A 71 -8.60 27.65 -4.71
CA GLY A 71 -7.35 26.89 -4.54
C GLY A 71 -6.59 27.23 -3.26
N LEU A 72 -5.61 26.39 -2.93
CA LEU A 72 -4.82 26.51 -1.69
C LEU A 72 -3.76 27.61 -1.72
N ASP A 73 -3.40 28.12 -2.90
CA ASP A 73 -2.36 29.15 -3.06
C ASP A 73 -2.92 30.57 -3.14
N ASN A 74 -4.26 30.74 -3.13
CA ASN A 74 -4.87 32.06 -3.29
C ASN A 74 -4.56 32.96 -2.09
N GLU A 75 -4.02 34.15 -2.32
CA GLU A 75 -3.60 35.05 -1.23
C GLU A 75 -4.73 35.90 -0.66
N THR A 76 -5.85 36.06 -1.36
CA THR A 76 -6.90 37.04 -1.00
C THR A 76 -7.47 36.78 0.38
N ASP A 77 -7.98 35.57 0.62
CA ASP A 77 -8.59 35.20 1.91
C ASP A 77 -7.56 35.21 3.05
N VAL A 78 -6.34 34.77 2.73
CA VAL A 78 -5.21 34.70 3.66
C VAL A 78 -4.77 36.09 4.11
N ASN A 79 -4.64 37.03 3.18
CA ASN A 79 -4.26 38.40 3.49
C ASN A 79 -5.33 39.11 4.33
N LEU A 80 -6.62 38.87 4.04
CA LEU A 80 -7.72 39.35 4.87
C LEU A 80 -7.68 38.76 6.27
N PHE A 81 -7.42 37.46 6.40
CA PHE A 81 -7.28 36.78 7.68
C PHE A 81 -6.10 37.35 8.50
N ILE A 82 -4.92 37.52 7.90
CA ILE A 82 -3.77 38.16 8.57
C ILE A 82 -4.09 39.59 9.00
N GLN A 83 -4.77 40.37 8.15
CA GLN A 83 -5.17 41.74 8.50
C GLN A 83 -6.14 41.77 9.68
N GLN A 84 -7.06 40.82 9.79
CA GLN A 84 -7.96 40.69 10.93
C GLN A 84 -7.19 40.28 12.20
N LEU A 85 -6.27 39.33 12.08
CA LEU A 85 -5.45 38.86 13.19
C LEU A 85 -4.58 39.98 13.78
N ARG A 86 -3.93 40.79 12.93
CA ARG A 86 -3.14 41.96 13.35
C ARG A 86 -3.96 43.07 14.01
N LYS A 87 -5.26 43.12 13.73
CA LYS A 87 -6.19 44.06 14.38
C LYS A 87 -6.72 43.52 15.71
N SER A 88 -6.53 42.23 16.00
CA SER A 88 -6.97 41.66 17.28
C SER A 88 -6.07 42.16 18.41
N PRO A 89 -6.61 42.71 19.51
CA PRO A 89 -5.82 43.26 20.61
C PRO A 89 -4.89 42.25 21.29
N ASP A 90 -5.24 40.97 21.23
CA ASP A 90 -4.53 39.85 21.86
C ASP A 90 -3.69 39.03 20.87
N GLY A 91 -3.70 39.38 19.57
CA GLY A 91 -3.01 38.61 18.53
C GLY A 91 -3.59 37.22 18.30
N ARG A 92 -4.86 36.99 18.67
CA ARG A 92 -5.58 35.72 18.51
C ARG A 92 -6.83 35.91 17.67
N LEU A 93 -7.15 34.94 16.83
CA LEU A 93 -8.37 34.97 16.03
C LEU A 93 -8.98 33.58 15.93
N GLN A 94 -10.32 33.52 15.94
CA GLN A 94 -11.10 32.33 15.66
C GLN A 94 -11.47 32.33 14.17
N PRO A 95 -10.84 31.50 13.30
CA PRO A 95 -11.04 31.58 11.85
C PRO A 95 -12.44 31.17 11.41
N ILE A 96 -13.03 30.21 12.13
CA ILE A 96 -14.36 29.67 11.84
C ILE A 96 -15.24 29.98 13.06
N PRO A 97 -16.16 30.95 12.96
CA PRO A 97 -17.07 31.26 14.05
C PRO A 97 -17.83 30.01 14.51
N GLY A 98 -17.83 29.75 15.82
CA GLY A 98 -18.47 28.59 16.42
C GLY A 98 -17.59 27.33 16.52
N LEU A 99 -16.31 27.38 16.09
CA LEU A 99 -15.31 26.35 16.39
C LEU A 99 -14.23 26.88 17.34
N LYS A 100 -13.92 26.15 18.42
CA LYS A 100 -12.87 26.41 19.43
C LYS A 100 -11.45 26.23 18.89
N ILE A 101 -11.19 26.76 17.70
CA ILE A 101 -9.87 26.78 17.06
C ILE A 101 -9.39 28.21 17.13
N ILE A 102 -8.42 28.45 18.00
CA ILE A 102 -7.79 29.76 18.18
C ILE A 102 -6.44 29.73 17.49
N VAL A 103 -6.20 30.71 16.64
CA VAL A 103 -4.96 30.85 15.89
C VAL A 103 -4.23 32.08 16.38
N GLU A 104 -2.95 31.92 16.66
CA GLU A 104 -2.07 32.98 17.15
C GLU A 104 -1.18 33.48 16.01
N GLU A 105 -0.87 34.78 15.98
CA GLU A 105 -0.04 35.37 14.93
C GLU A 105 1.34 34.71 14.82
N SER A 106 1.95 34.36 15.96
CA SER A 106 3.24 33.67 16.01
C SER A 106 3.22 32.30 15.33
N ALA A 107 2.10 31.58 15.38
CA ALA A 107 1.97 30.23 14.84
C ALA A 107 1.89 30.20 13.30
N ILE A 108 1.49 31.32 12.69
CA ILE A 108 1.37 31.45 11.23
C ILE A 108 2.43 32.37 10.61
N ALA A 109 3.27 33.01 11.43
CA ALA A 109 4.30 33.91 10.97
C ALA A 109 5.29 33.18 10.04
N GLY A 110 5.41 33.66 8.80
CA GLY A 110 6.31 33.10 7.80
C GLY A 110 5.76 31.90 7.03
N LEU A 111 4.57 31.40 7.36
CA LEU A 111 3.90 30.38 6.55
C LEU A 111 3.41 30.99 5.22
N SER A 112 3.58 30.25 4.14
CA SER A 112 2.93 30.56 2.86
C SER A 112 1.41 30.44 2.97
N PRO A 113 0.64 31.03 2.04
CA PRO A 113 -0.82 30.90 1.99
C PRO A 113 -1.31 29.44 2.06
N ARG A 114 -0.64 28.53 1.34
CA ARG A 114 -0.94 27.10 1.36
C ARG A 114 -0.67 26.47 2.71
N GLU A 115 0.52 26.70 3.28
CA GLU A 115 0.90 26.13 4.58
C GLU A 115 -0.02 26.62 5.70
N MET A 116 -0.42 27.88 5.67
CA MET A 116 -1.36 28.44 6.63
C MET A 116 -2.72 27.77 6.54
N ARG A 117 -3.30 27.61 5.34
CA ARG A 117 -4.56 26.87 5.17
C ARG A 117 -4.45 25.44 5.69
N LEU A 118 -3.40 24.73 5.29
CA LEU A 118 -3.18 23.36 5.78
C LEU A 118 -3.03 23.33 7.30
N TYR A 119 -2.32 24.29 7.89
CA TYR A 119 -2.19 24.42 9.34
C TYR A 119 -3.55 24.60 10.03
N LEU A 120 -4.42 25.46 9.50
CA LEU A 120 -5.77 25.69 10.04
C LEU A 120 -6.61 24.40 10.01
N PHE A 121 -6.67 23.72 8.87
CA PHE A 121 -7.48 22.50 8.73
C PHE A 121 -6.89 21.30 9.45
N ARG A 122 -5.58 21.29 9.72
CA ARG A 122 -4.92 20.26 10.53
C ARG A 122 -5.45 20.24 11.96
N GLN A 123 -5.80 21.41 12.51
CA GLN A 123 -6.43 21.53 13.84
C GLN A 123 -7.80 20.83 13.93
N ILE A 124 -8.44 20.55 12.79
CA ILE A 124 -9.68 19.74 12.70
C ILE A 124 -9.36 18.28 12.43
N ALA A 125 -8.41 18.02 11.52
CA ALA A 125 -8.03 16.67 11.11
C ALA A 125 -7.40 15.85 12.25
N GLU A 126 -6.60 16.47 13.12
CA GLU A 126 -5.94 15.77 14.23
C GLU A 126 -6.95 15.26 15.29
N PRO A 127 -7.87 16.08 15.83
CA PRO A 127 -8.94 15.59 16.69
C PRO A 127 -9.79 14.52 16.03
N LEU A 128 -10.09 14.66 14.73
CA LEU A 128 -10.83 13.64 13.97
C LEU A 128 -10.09 12.30 13.99
N TYR A 129 -8.79 12.30 13.74
CA TYR A 129 -8.00 11.07 13.72
C TYR A 129 -7.94 10.42 15.11
N TRP A 130 -7.57 11.19 16.14
CA TRP A 130 -7.29 10.66 17.47
C TRP A 130 -8.56 10.28 18.25
N GLN A 131 -9.58 11.11 18.17
CA GLN A 131 -10.78 11.01 18.99
C GLN A 131 -12.02 10.58 18.20
N GLY A 132 -11.93 10.51 16.87
CA GLY A 132 -13.06 10.21 16.00
C GLY A 132 -13.95 11.44 15.76
N PRO A 133 -15.16 11.23 15.23
CA PRO A 133 -16.13 12.31 14.99
C PRO A 133 -16.40 13.16 16.23
N GLU A 134 -16.39 12.55 17.41
CA GLU A 134 -16.62 13.20 18.70
C GLU A 134 -15.58 14.27 19.00
N GLY A 135 -14.32 14.09 18.58
CA GLY A 135 -13.27 15.09 18.77
C GLY A 135 -13.52 16.36 17.98
N VAL A 136 -14.04 16.24 16.75
CA VAL A 136 -14.41 17.40 15.93
C VAL A 136 -15.68 18.07 16.47
N ILE A 137 -16.66 17.29 16.92
CA ILE A 137 -17.89 17.82 17.53
C ILE A 137 -17.56 18.59 18.82
N ALA A 138 -16.58 18.15 19.59
CA ALA A 138 -16.13 18.84 20.80
C ALA A 138 -15.52 20.23 20.53
N LEU A 139 -15.04 20.47 19.29
CA LEU A 139 -14.59 21.79 18.86
C LEU A 139 -15.75 22.77 18.66
N ALA A 140 -17.00 22.32 18.49
CA ALA A 140 -18.11 23.26 18.31
C ALA A 140 -18.50 23.97 19.62
N ASP A 141 -18.82 25.26 19.50
CA ASP A 141 -19.29 26.12 20.60
C ASP A 141 -20.79 25.93 20.88
N ASP A 142 -21.58 25.67 19.84
CA ASP A 142 -23.03 25.59 19.92
C ASP A 142 -23.60 24.32 19.25
N SER A 143 -24.85 23.97 19.60
CA SER A 143 -25.52 22.77 19.10
C SER A 143 -25.81 22.78 17.61
N ALA A 144 -25.99 23.96 16.99
CA ALA A 144 -26.24 24.06 15.56
C ALA A 144 -24.97 23.73 14.76
N MET A 145 -23.80 24.17 15.23
CA MET A 145 -22.52 23.80 14.66
C MET A 145 -22.21 22.31 14.88
N GLN A 146 -22.50 21.76 16.06
CA GLN A 146 -22.37 20.32 16.32
C GLN A 146 -23.16 19.48 15.31
N GLN A 147 -24.40 19.89 15.00
CA GLN A 147 -25.23 19.20 14.01
C GLN A 147 -24.61 19.28 12.61
N LYS A 148 -24.16 20.46 12.18
CA LYS A 148 -23.50 20.64 10.87
C LYS A 148 -22.24 19.79 10.74
N LEU A 149 -21.42 19.70 11.79
CA LEU A 149 -20.21 18.86 11.79
C LEU A 149 -20.57 17.37 11.71
N THR A 150 -21.59 16.95 12.47
CA THR A 150 -22.06 15.55 12.45
C THR A 150 -22.50 15.13 11.05
N GLU A 151 -23.22 16.00 10.36
CA GLU A 151 -23.66 15.77 8.97
C GLU A 151 -22.49 15.86 7.97
N GLY A 152 -21.52 16.74 8.22
CA GLY A 152 -20.38 17.02 7.32
C GLY A 152 -19.21 16.04 7.40
N ILE A 153 -19.01 15.33 8.53
CA ILE A 153 -17.88 14.39 8.70
C ILE A 153 -18.01 13.19 7.74
N GLY A 154 -19.23 12.76 7.42
CA GLY A 154 -19.52 11.78 6.38
C GLY A 154 -18.58 10.55 6.36
N PRO A 155 -18.09 10.12 5.17
CA PRO A 155 -17.22 8.94 5.04
C PRO A 155 -15.79 9.17 5.57
N ILE A 156 -15.41 10.40 5.92
CA ILE A 156 -14.09 10.72 6.48
C ILE A 156 -13.94 10.09 7.88
N SER A 157 -15.05 9.78 8.55
CA SER A 157 -15.10 9.03 9.82
C SER A 157 -14.39 7.65 9.78
N ILE A 158 -14.11 7.11 8.59
CA ILE A 158 -13.32 5.87 8.46
C ILE A 158 -11.84 6.12 8.80
N ILE A 159 -11.34 7.35 8.63
CA ILE A 159 -9.93 7.71 8.84
C ILE A 159 -9.70 8.12 10.30
N THR A 160 -9.71 7.13 11.19
CA THR A 160 -9.50 7.32 12.64
C THR A 160 -8.48 6.32 13.18
N LEU A 161 -7.91 6.62 14.35
CA LEU A 161 -7.02 5.71 15.08
C LEU A 161 -7.71 4.37 15.36
N LYS A 162 -8.99 4.38 15.72
CA LYS A 162 -9.76 3.16 15.99
C LYS A 162 -9.85 2.26 14.75
N THR A 163 -10.10 2.85 13.58
CA THR A 163 -10.10 2.11 12.32
C THR A 163 -8.70 1.59 12.00
N HIS A 164 -7.66 2.41 12.15
CA HIS A 164 -6.27 2.01 11.94
C HIS A 164 -5.90 0.78 12.80
N GLN A 165 -6.20 0.82 14.09
CA GLN A 165 -5.96 -0.30 15.01
C GLN A 165 -6.75 -1.56 14.60
N THR A 166 -7.98 -1.39 14.12
CA THR A 166 -8.81 -2.50 13.65
C THR A 166 -8.21 -3.13 12.40
N PHE A 167 -7.80 -2.33 11.41
CA PHE A 167 -7.11 -2.80 10.22
C PHE A 167 -5.78 -3.47 10.56
N ASN A 168 -5.02 -2.93 11.51
CA ASN A 168 -3.76 -3.54 11.95
C ASN A 168 -3.97 -4.92 12.59
N LYS A 169 -5.00 -5.07 13.43
CA LYS A 169 -5.35 -6.39 14.01
C LYS A 169 -5.71 -7.41 12.92
N ILE A 170 -6.55 -7.01 11.95
CA ILE A 170 -6.93 -7.87 10.83
C ILE A 170 -5.70 -8.23 9.98
N PHE A 171 -4.86 -7.25 9.68
CA PHE A 171 -3.60 -7.45 8.96
C PHE A 171 -2.71 -8.48 9.64
N ILE A 172 -2.48 -8.37 10.95
CA ILE A 172 -1.64 -9.30 11.71
C ILE A 172 -2.21 -10.74 11.64
N VAL A 173 -3.52 -10.91 11.81
CA VAL A 173 -4.16 -12.23 11.70
C VAL A 173 -3.98 -12.82 10.31
N LEU A 174 -4.27 -12.03 9.25
CA LEU A 174 -4.09 -12.47 7.87
C LEU A 174 -2.63 -12.80 7.55
N LEU A 175 -1.68 -12.01 8.05
CA LEU A 175 -0.25 -12.25 7.89
C LEU A 175 0.16 -13.60 8.50
N ILE A 176 -0.30 -13.91 9.72
CA ILE A 176 -0.01 -15.20 10.38
C ILE A 176 -0.59 -16.35 9.54
N ILE A 177 -1.82 -16.24 9.05
CA ILE A 177 -2.45 -17.27 8.21
C ILE A 177 -1.67 -17.43 6.89
N SER A 178 -1.29 -16.34 6.24
CA SER A 178 -0.46 -16.36 5.03
C SER A 178 0.88 -17.05 5.28
N LEU A 179 1.56 -16.77 6.39
CA LEU A 179 2.81 -17.44 6.77
C LEU A 179 2.60 -18.94 7.02
N ALA A 180 1.53 -19.30 7.74
CA ALA A 180 1.17 -20.68 8.02
C ALA A 180 0.86 -21.47 6.74
N LEU A 181 0.30 -20.85 5.71
CA LEU A 181 0.07 -21.45 4.38
C LEU A 181 1.31 -21.43 3.49
N PHE A 182 2.20 -20.46 3.66
CA PHE A 182 3.44 -20.35 2.91
C PHE A 182 4.39 -21.52 3.20
N LEU A 183 4.52 -21.90 4.48
CA LEU A 183 5.37 -23.02 4.93
C LEU A 183 5.05 -24.36 4.23
N PRO A 184 3.81 -24.88 4.23
CA PRO A 184 3.47 -26.11 3.52
C PRO A 184 3.63 -25.98 2.01
N LEU A 185 3.40 -24.81 1.42
CA LEU A 185 3.62 -24.60 -0.02
C LEU A 185 5.11 -24.80 -0.38
N VAL A 186 6.01 -24.26 0.43
CA VAL A 186 7.46 -24.49 0.29
C VAL A 186 7.81 -25.95 0.52
N PHE A 187 7.25 -26.58 1.56
CA PHE A 187 7.52 -27.97 1.92
C PHE A 187 7.08 -28.97 0.83
N PHE A 188 5.89 -28.80 0.26
CA PHE A 188 5.37 -29.67 -0.81
C PHE A 188 6.03 -29.41 -2.17
N SER A 189 6.74 -28.30 -2.31
CA SER A 189 7.48 -27.97 -3.52
C SER A 189 8.83 -28.70 -3.59
N ASN A 190 9.21 -29.14 -4.80
CA ASN A 190 10.38 -29.99 -5.00
C ASN A 190 11.54 -29.25 -5.67
N ARG A 191 12.77 -29.45 -5.16
CA ARG A 191 14.02 -28.85 -5.67
C ARG A 191 13.86 -27.34 -5.86
N PHE A 192 14.24 -26.80 -7.02
CA PHE A 192 14.08 -25.38 -7.38
C PHE A 192 12.61 -24.93 -7.47
N GLY A 193 11.65 -25.86 -7.56
CA GLY A 193 10.23 -25.54 -7.44
C GLY A 193 9.85 -24.94 -6.07
N ARG A 194 10.70 -25.10 -5.05
CA ARG A 194 10.53 -24.51 -3.70
C ARG A 194 10.53 -22.99 -3.69
N LEU A 195 11.24 -22.36 -4.62
CA LEU A 195 11.30 -20.90 -4.75
C LEU A 195 10.35 -20.40 -5.84
N ALA A 196 10.24 -21.14 -6.95
CA ALA A 196 9.39 -20.74 -8.07
C ALA A 196 7.90 -20.68 -7.69
N SER A 197 7.39 -21.65 -6.92
CA SER A 197 5.96 -21.68 -6.58
C SER A 197 5.53 -20.55 -5.64
N PRO A 198 6.21 -20.30 -4.51
CA PRO A 198 5.89 -19.13 -3.70
C PRO A 198 6.13 -17.80 -4.43
N GLY A 199 7.20 -17.70 -5.22
CA GLY A 199 7.46 -16.51 -6.05
C GLY A 199 6.33 -16.22 -7.03
N PHE A 200 5.79 -17.25 -7.69
CA PHE A 200 4.63 -17.13 -8.57
C PHE A 200 3.37 -16.67 -7.82
N ILE A 201 3.09 -17.22 -6.63
CA ILE A 201 1.91 -16.81 -5.85
C ILE A 201 2.03 -15.35 -5.39
N ILE A 202 3.22 -14.93 -4.91
CA ILE A 202 3.45 -13.53 -4.54
C ILE A 202 3.23 -12.62 -5.76
N LEU A 203 3.86 -12.93 -6.89
CA LEU A 203 3.74 -12.16 -8.13
C LEU A 203 2.28 -12.09 -8.59
N ALA A 204 1.57 -13.22 -8.64
CA ALA A 204 0.18 -13.27 -9.07
C ALA A 204 -0.74 -12.45 -8.15
N ALA A 205 -0.52 -12.48 -6.84
CA ALA A 205 -1.32 -11.72 -5.88
C ALA A 205 -1.04 -10.21 -5.94
N SER A 206 0.20 -9.80 -6.25
CA SER A 206 0.61 -8.38 -6.26
C SER A 206 0.50 -7.70 -7.62
N LEU A 207 0.54 -8.46 -8.72
CA LEU A 207 0.56 -7.91 -10.08
C LEU A 207 -0.69 -7.07 -10.42
N PRO A 208 -1.94 -7.49 -10.12
CA PRO A 208 -3.12 -6.69 -10.43
C PRO A 208 -3.09 -5.32 -9.74
N GLY A 209 -2.73 -5.30 -8.45
CA GLY A 209 -2.56 -4.06 -7.70
C GLY A 209 -1.46 -3.17 -8.28
N THR A 210 -0.33 -3.76 -8.69
CA THR A 210 0.76 -3.03 -9.35
C THR A 210 0.24 -2.32 -10.61
N VAL A 211 -0.47 -3.03 -11.48
CA VAL A 211 -0.98 -2.46 -12.74
C VAL A 211 -2.01 -1.36 -12.46
N ILE A 212 -3.01 -1.64 -11.61
CA ILE A 212 -4.10 -0.69 -11.32
C ILE A 212 -3.57 0.59 -10.68
N PHE A 213 -2.77 0.50 -9.62
CA PHE A 213 -2.33 1.68 -8.89
C PHE A 213 -1.25 2.48 -9.62
N ASN A 214 -0.39 1.84 -10.43
CA ASN A 214 0.50 2.61 -11.32
C ASN A 214 -0.30 3.34 -12.39
N PHE A 215 -1.32 2.72 -12.98
CA PHE A 215 -2.18 3.38 -13.95
C PHE A 215 -2.92 4.58 -13.36
N ILE A 216 -3.50 4.43 -12.16
CA ILE A 216 -4.12 5.53 -11.42
C ILE A 216 -3.09 6.62 -11.12
N SER A 217 -1.88 6.26 -10.67
CA SER A 217 -0.82 7.22 -10.40
C SER A 217 -0.45 8.04 -11.65
N ILE A 218 -0.40 7.40 -12.83
CA ILE A 218 -0.14 8.08 -14.10
C ILE A 218 -1.28 9.06 -14.42
N ILE A 219 -2.54 8.64 -14.29
CA ILE A 219 -3.70 9.50 -14.53
C ILE A 219 -3.69 10.72 -13.59
N LEU A 220 -3.41 10.51 -12.30
CA LEU A 220 -3.38 11.59 -11.32
C LEU A 220 -2.23 12.56 -11.56
N GLN A 221 -1.07 12.09 -12.06
CA GLN A 221 0.09 12.92 -12.37
C GLN A 221 -0.03 13.65 -13.71
N SER A 222 -0.71 13.05 -14.71
CA SER A 222 -0.88 13.66 -16.03
C SER A 222 -1.88 14.82 -16.02
N ASN A 223 -2.80 14.81 -15.05
CA ASN A 223 -3.75 15.88 -14.90
C ASN A 223 -3.07 17.03 -14.16
N ASP A 224 -2.51 17.97 -14.91
CA ASP A 224 -1.94 19.23 -14.42
C ASP A 224 -3.09 20.16 -13.94
N ILE A 225 -3.93 19.67 -13.02
CA ILE A 225 -5.10 20.40 -12.47
C ILE A 225 -4.62 21.39 -11.42
N ASN A 226 -3.73 22.30 -11.84
CA ASN A 226 -3.43 23.52 -11.10
C ASN A 226 -4.55 24.55 -11.24
N GLN A 227 -5.57 24.27 -12.07
CA GLN A 227 -6.72 25.16 -12.22
C GLN A 227 -7.79 24.86 -11.16
N PRO A 228 -8.17 25.84 -10.33
CA PRO A 228 -9.22 25.67 -9.33
C PRO A 228 -10.58 25.37 -9.99
N PRO A 229 -11.49 24.67 -9.29
CA PRO A 229 -12.72 24.12 -9.85
C PRO A 229 -13.76 25.16 -10.30
N ILE A 230 -13.50 26.45 -10.14
CA ILE A 230 -14.45 27.55 -10.42
C ILE A 230 -14.92 27.53 -11.90
N GLU A 231 -14.11 27.01 -12.81
CA GLU A 231 -14.46 26.90 -14.23
C GLU A 231 -14.96 25.50 -14.66
N ALA A 232 -14.83 24.48 -13.80
CA ALA A 232 -14.99 23.08 -14.19
C ALA A 232 -16.08 22.34 -13.39
N GLY A 233 -17.36 22.56 -13.71
CA GLY A 233 -18.34 21.46 -13.69
C GLY A 233 -19.03 21.05 -12.38
N GLY A 234 -19.03 21.86 -11.32
CA GLY A 234 -19.82 21.58 -10.11
C GLY A 234 -19.24 20.47 -9.22
N LEU A 235 -20.10 19.64 -8.59
CA LEU A 235 -19.69 18.66 -7.57
C LEU A 235 -18.71 17.59 -8.10
N SER A 236 -18.82 17.20 -9.37
CA SER A 236 -17.88 16.25 -9.99
C SER A 236 -16.49 16.85 -10.17
N GLY A 237 -16.41 18.14 -10.53
CA GLY A 237 -15.14 18.88 -10.63
C GLY A 237 -14.45 19.05 -9.29
N MET A 238 -15.22 19.34 -8.23
CA MET A 238 -14.69 19.40 -6.87
C MET A 238 -14.11 18.05 -6.42
N ILE A 239 -14.83 16.94 -6.66
CA ILE A 239 -14.32 15.59 -6.34
C ILE A 239 -13.05 15.28 -7.14
N GLY A 240 -13.02 15.60 -8.44
CA GLY A 240 -11.84 15.43 -9.28
C GLY A 240 -10.63 16.23 -8.79
N TYR A 241 -10.85 17.48 -8.37
CA TYR A 241 -9.83 18.37 -7.83
C TYR A 241 -9.28 17.87 -6.48
N ILE A 242 -10.16 17.43 -5.57
CA ILE A 242 -9.74 16.82 -4.29
C ILE A 242 -8.96 15.53 -4.56
N ALA A 243 -9.45 14.67 -5.44
CA ALA A 243 -8.78 13.42 -5.79
C ALA A 243 -7.38 13.67 -6.37
N ALA A 244 -7.24 14.64 -7.28
CA ALA A 244 -5.96 14.98 -7.91
C ALA A 244 -4.92 15.53 -6.93
N ASN A 245 -5.34 16.22 -5.86
CA ASN A 245 -4.41 16.86 -4.92
C ASN A 245 -4.19 16.05 -3.63
N ALA A 246 -5.19 15.31 -3.14
CA ALA A 246 -5.10 14.58 -1.88
C ALA A 246 -4.69 13.10 -2.04
N LEU A 247 -5.03 12.46 -3.17
CA LEU A 247 -4.74 11.03 -3.37
C LEU A 247 -3.32 10.69 -3.87
N PRO A 248 -2.55 11.55 -4.58
CA PRO A 248 -1.26 11.12 -5.12
C PRO A 248 -0.28 10.53 -4.07
N PRO A 249 -0.12 11.12 -2.86
CA PRO A 249 0.72 10.52 -1.83
C PRO A 249 0.26 9.12 -1.45
N ILE A 250 -1.05 8.94 -1.25
CA ILE A 250 -1.69 7.66 -0.92
C ILE A 250 -1.46 6.63 -2.03
N VAL A 251 -1.79 6.97 -3.28
CA VAL A 251 -1.67 6.08 -4.43
C VAL A 251 -0.21 5.68 -4.65
N SER A 252 0.73 6.61 -4.47
CA SER A 252 2.16 6.33 -4.61
C SER A 252 2.66 5.30 -3.59
N ILE A 253 2.20 5.38 -2.33
CA ILE A 253 2.52 4.40 -1.29
C ILE A 253 2.01 3.02 -1.68
N ILE A 254 0.76 2.93 -2.13
CA ILE A 254 0.14 1.67 -2.55
C ILE A 254 0.85 1.08 -3.76
N ALA A 255 1.09 1.88 -4.79
CA ALA A 255 1.77 1.46 -6.02
C ALA A 255 3.18 0.93 -5.72
N ARG A 256 3.93 1.63 -4.87
CA ARG A 256 5.28 1.21 -4.44
C ARG A 256 5.25 -0.11 -3.69
N ASN A 257 4.29 -0.30 -2.78
CA ASN A 257 4.17 -1.55 -2.02
C ASN A 257 3.86 -2.74 -2.93
N TYR A 258 2.87 -2.62 -3.82
CA TYR A 258 2.56 -3.69 -4.77
C TYR A 258 3.71 -3.97 -5.74
N LEU A 259 4.39 -2.93 -6.23
CA LEU A 259 5.58 -3.08 -7.07
C LEU A 259 6.70 -3.83 -6.35
N PHE A 260 6.96 -3.50 -5.09
CA PHE A 260 7.95 -4.20 -4.27
C PHE A 260 7.66 -5.70 -4.18
N PHE A 261 6.42 -6.09 -3.86
CA PHE A 261 6.05 -7.51 -3.79
C PHE A 261 6.10 -8.18 -5.17
N SER A 262 5.74 -7.49 -6.24
CA SER A 262 5.87 -8.01 -7.61
C SER A 262 7.32 -8.28 -7.99
N ILE A 263 8.23 -7.34 -7.69
CA ILE A 263 9.67 -7.51 -7.91
C ILE A 263 10.21 -8.67 -7.05
N LEU A 264 9.79 -8.77 -5.79
CA LEU A 264 10.17 -9.87 -4.90
C LEU A 264 9.72 -11.23 -5.47
N GLY A 265 8.47 -11.33 -5.90
CA GLY A 265 7.93 -12.54 -6.53
C GLY A 265 8.70 -12.92 -7.80
N LEU A 266 8.98 -11.95 -8.67
CA LEU A 266 9.77 -12.14 -9.88
C LEU A 266 11.21 -12.58 -9.56
N GLY A 267 11.86 -11.95 -8.57
CA GLY A 267 13.20 -12.31 -8.12
C GLY A 267 13.29 -13.76 -7.65
N LEU A 268 12.31 -14.23 -6.87
CA LEU A 268 12.24 -15.62 -6.43
C LEU A 268 12.09 -16.61 -7.60
N ILE A 269 11.31 -16.26 -8.62
CA ILE A 269 11.16 -17.06 -9.85
C ILE A 269 12.49 -17.12 -10.61
N LEU A 270 13.15 -15.99 -10.81
CA LEU A 270 14.43 -15.92 -11.52
C LEU A 270 15.52 -16.73 -10.80
N LEU A 271 15.62 -16.61 -9.48
CA LEU A 271 16.53 -17.43 -8.66
C LEU A 271 16.26 -18.93 -8.81
N ALA A 272 14.99 -19.32 -8.85
CA ALA A 272 14.61 -20.72 -9.08
C ALA A 272 15.05 -21.22 -10.46
N VAL A 273 14.89 -20.41 -11.50
CA VAL A 273 15.32 -20.73 -12.87
C VAL A 273 16.84 -20.83 -12.96
N ALA A 274 17.57 -19.85 -12.43
CA ALA A 274 19.03 -19.83 -12.41
C ALA A 274 19.59 -21.06 -11.67
N GLY A 275 19.05 -21.35 -10.48
CA GLY A 275 19.44 -22.54 -9.72
C GLY A 275 19.21 -23.84 -10.49
N LYS A 276 18.08 -23.95 -11.20
CA LYS A 276 17.78 -25.11 -12.07
C LYS A 276 18.78 -25.25 -13.21
N ILE A 277 19.21 -24.15 -13.83
CA ILE A 277 20.22 -24.15 -14.90
C ILE A 277 21.58 -24.59 -14.35
N ILE A 278 22.04 -23.97 -13.27
CA ILE A 278 23.32 -24.30 -12.63
C ILE A 278 23.38 -25.78 -12.26
N TRP A 279 22.31 -26.29 -11.62
CA TRP A 279 22.22 -27.70 -11.26
C TRP A 279 22.35 -28.63 -12.47
N ARG A 280 21.66 -28.32 -13.58
CA ARG A 280 21.76 -29.10 -14.82
C ARG A 280 23.17 -29.07 -15.41
N LEU A 281 23.84 -27.92 -15.38
CA LEU A 281 25.22 -27.80 -15.86
C LEU A 281 26.20 -28.59 -14.99
N CYS A 282 26.03 -28.56 -13.67
CA CYS A 282 26.83 -29.37 -12.74
C CYS A 282 26.63 -30.88 -12.97
N GLN A 283 25.40 -31.32 -13.21
CA GLN A 283 25.11 -32.72 -13.52
C GLN A 283 25.79 -33.17 -14.82
N ARG A 284 25.69 -32.39 -15.90
CA ARG A 284 26.36 -32.70 -17.18
C ARG A 284 27.88 -32.83 -17.04
N LYS A 285 28.51 -31.95 -16.24
CA LYS A 285 29.95 -32.02 -15.97
C LYS A 285 30.33 -33.29 -15.18
N ALA A 286 29.49 -33.72 -14.24
CA ALA A 286 29.70 -34.97 -13.52
C ALA A 286 29.61 -36.18 -14.46
N ASP A 287 28.60 -36.20 -15.34
CA ASP A 287 28.40 -37.28 -16.31
C ASP A 287 29.57 -37.38 -17.31
N GLN A 288 30.11 -36.25 -17.78
CA GLN A 288 31.28 -36.23 -18.67
C GLN A 288 32.55 -36.81 -18.00
N LYS A 289 32.80 -36.53 -16.72
CA LYS A 289 33.96 -37.08 -16.00
C LYS A 289 33.91 -38.60 -15.86
N VAL A 290 32.72 -39.18 -15.75
CA VAL A 290 32.55 -40.65 -15.67
C VAL A 290 32.94 -41.32 -16.99
N ASN A 291 32.65 -40.70 -18.13
CA ASN A 291 32.97 -41.25 -19.46
C ASN A 291 34.45 -41.12 -19.86
N ILE A 292 35.24 -40.26 -19.21
CA ILE A 292 36.65 -40.01 -19.57
C ILE A 292 37.63 -40.91 -18.81
N LYS A 293 37.20 -41.74 -17.84
CA LYS A 293 38.11 -42.73 -17.23
C LYS A 293 38.53 -43.74 -18.32
N PRO A 294 39.81 -43.70 -18.79
CA PRO A 294 40.25 -44.56 -19.87
C PRO A 294 40.18 -46.01 -19.39
N SER A 295 39.77 -46.90 -20.29
CA SER A 295 39.89 -48.35 -20.12
C SER A 295 41.37 -48.73 -20.11
N THR A 296 42.08 -48.37 -19.05
CA THR A 296 43.40 -48.92 -18.74
C THR A 296 43.18 -50.26 -18.05
N GLN A 297 42.67 -51.21 -18.83
CA GLN A 297 42.79 -52.63 -18.54
C GLN A 297 43.65 -53.22 -19.64
N ALA A 298 44.79 -53.75 -19.20
CA ALA A 298 45.74 -54.53 -19.96
C ALA A 298 45.09 -55.76 -20.62
#